data_AF-A0A7W0ZIK4-F1
#
_entry.id   AF-A0A7W0ZIK4-F1
#
_cell.length_a   1.000
_cell.length_b   1.000
_cell.length_c   1.000
_cell.angle_alpha   90.00
_cell.angle_beta   90.00
_cell.angle_gamma   90.00
#
_symmetry.space_group_name_H-M   'P 1'
#
loop_
_entity.id
_entity.type
_entity.pdbx_description
1 polymer ?
#
loop_
_entity_poly.entity_id
_entity_poly.type
_entity_poly.pdbx_seq_one_letter_code
_entity_poly.pdbx_strand_id
1 'polypeptide(L)' 'MDELYRDYILDHYKRPRNFGTLEPHDLEAHDHNPLCGDELGVHIRVEDGKVAELR' A
#
# COMPACT_ATOMS: atom_id res chain seq x y z
N MET A 1 12.07 -0.74 22.86
CA MET A 1 12.13 -0.54 21.40
C MET A 1 11.15 -1.49 20.72
N ASP A 2 11.22 -2.80 21.02
CA ASP A 2 10.38 -3.82 20.38
C ASP A 2 8.86 -3.63 20.56
N GLU A 3 8.41 -3.16 21.73
CA GLU A 3 6.98 -2.93 21.97
C GLU A 3 6.41 -1.82 21.09
N LEU A 4 7.16 -0.72 20.91
CA LEU A 4 6.74 0.41 20.07
C LEU A 4 6.57 -0.01 18.60
N TYR A 5 7.50 -0.81 18.07
CA TYR A 5 7.42 -1.32 16.70
C TYR A 5 6.28 -2.30 16.52
N ARG A 6 6.06 -3.20 17.49
CA ARG A 6 4.95 -4.15 17.44
C ARG A 6 3.61 -3.43 17.39
N ASP A 7 3.41 -2.45 18.27
CA ASP A 7 2.15 -1.71 18.32
C ASP A 7 1.91 -0.94 17.02
N TYR A 8 2.97 -0.38 16.42
CA TYR A 8 2.89 0.31 15.14
C TYR A 8 2.52 -0.64 13.98
N ILE A 9 3.14 -1.82 13.91
CA ILE A 9 2.82 -2.84 12.89
C ILE A 9 1.35 -3.27 13.03
N LEU A 10 0.88 -3.50 14.26
CA LEU A 10 -0.51 -3.88 14.52
C LEU A 10 -1.50 -2.78 14.18
N ASP A 11 -1.13 -1.50 14.35
CA ASP A 11 -1.95 -0.36 13.91
C ASP A 11 -2.10 -0.34 12.38
N HIS A 12 -1.00 -0.47 11.62
CA HIS A 12 -1.06 -0.54 10.14
C HIS A 12 -1.91 -1.71 9.64
N TYR A 13 -1.80 -2.87 10.28
CA TYR A 13 -2.62 -4.01 9.93
C TYR A 13 -4.12 -3.76 10.18
N LYS A 14 -4.47 -3.17 11.32
CA LYS A 14 -5.87 -2.91 11.70
C LYS A 14 -6.47 -1.70 10.98
N ARG A 15 -5.63 -0.74 10.59
CA ARG A 15 -6.01 0.55 10.00
C ARG A 15 -5.10 0.81 8.80
N PRO A 16 -5.27 0.03 7.72
CA PRO A 16 -4.43 0.16 6.56
C PRO A 16 -4.62 1.55 5.95
N ARG A 17 -3.50 2.26 5.80
CA ARG A 17 -3.46 3.58 5.20
C ARG A 17 -3.50 3.40 3.69
N ASN A 18 -4.20 4.29 3.00
CA ASN A 18 -4.31 4.27 1.54
C ASN A 18 -4.96 2.99 0.95
N PHE A 19 -5.65 2.18 1.73
CA PHE A 19 -6.28 0.97 1.21
C PHE A 19 -7.44 1.27 0.26
N GLY A 20 -7.45 0.63 -0.91
CA GLY A 20 -8.52 0.71 -1.89
C GLY A 20 -7.98 0.82 -3.31
N THR A 21 -8.82 1.27 -4.24
CA THR A 21 -8.40 1.59 -5.61
C THR A 21 -8.30 3.11 -5.78
N LEU A 22 -7.38 3.55 -6.63
CA LEU A 22 -7.27 4.95 -7.05
C LEU A 22 -7.81 5.10 -8.47
N GLU A 23 -8.76 6.02 -8.68
CA GLU A 23 -9.24 6.39 -10.00
C GLU A 23 -9.44 7.92 -10.14
N PRO A 24 -8.97 8.56 -11.23
CA PRO A 24 -8.04 7.99 -12.22
C PRO A 24 -6.65 7.72 -11.63
N HIS A 25 -5.95 6.71 -12.11
CA HIS A 25 -4.53 6.47 -11.82
C HIS A 25 -3.70 6.53 -13.11
N ASP A 26 -2.40 6.82 -12.97
CA ASP A 26 -1.47 6.90 -14.10
C ASP A 26 -0.68 5.60 -14.28
N LEU A 27 -0.44 4.88 -13.19
CA LEU A 27 0.30 3.62 -13.15
C LEU A 27 -0.40 2.61 -12.23
N GLU A 28 -0.40 1.34 -12.63
CA GLU A 28 -0.87 0.21 -11.82
C GLU A 28 0.14 -0.94 -11.85
N ALA A 29 0.22 -1.68 -10.73
CA ALA A 29 0.96 -2.92 -10.64
C ALA A 29 0.24 -3.89 -9.68
N HIS A 30 0.28 -5.18 -10.00
CA HIS A 30 -0.26 -6.23 -9.16
C HIS A 30 0.75 -7.38 -9.07
N ASP A 31 0.96 -7.89 -7.87
CA ASP A 31 1.87 -9.01 -7.62
C ASP A 31 1.35 -9.93 -6.51
N HIS A 32 1.90 -11.13 -6.43
CA HIS A 32 1.49 -12.15 -5.47
C HIS A 32 2.68 -12.92 -4.89
N ASN A 33 2.59 -13.27 -3.61
CA ASN A 33 3.55 -14.12 -2.90
C ASN A 33 2.93 -15.52 -2.69
N PRO A 34 3.20 -16.51 -3.57
CA PRO A 34 2.53 -17.81 -3.53
C PRO A 34 2.90 -18.68 -2.32
N LEU A 35 3.99 -18.35 -1.59
CA LEU A 35 4.39 -19.10 -0.40
C LEU A 35 3.44 -18.84 0.78
N CYS A 36 2.90 -17.63 0.86
CA CYS A 36 2.02 -17.19 1.96
C CYS A 36 0.59 -16.91 1.49
N GLY A 37 0.38 -16.79 0.17
CA GLY A 37 -0.91 -16.46 -0.43
C GLY A 37 -1.24 -14.97 -0.38
N ASP A 38 -0.24 -14.10 -0.19
CA ASP A 38 -0.46 -12.65 -0.19
C ASP A 38 -0.65 -12.15 -1.62
N GLU A 39 -1.60 -11.23 -1.80
CA GLU A 39 -1.83 -10.50 -3.04
C GLU A 39 -1.73 -9.00 -2.75
N LEU A 40 -1.05 -8.25 -3.62
CA LEU A 40 -0.87 -6.80 -3.46
C LEU A 40 -1.08 -6.09 -4.79
N GLY A 41 -1.97 -5.10 -4.78
CA GLY A 41 -2.14 -4.13 -5.86
C GLY A 41 -1.68 -2.74 -5.41
N VAL A 42 -1.13 -1.98 -6.34
CA VAL A 42 -0.70 -0.59 -6.12
C VAL A 42 -1.13 0.26 -7.31
N HIS A 43 -1.85 1.35 -7.03
CA HIS A 43 -2.23 2.36 -8.02
C HIS A 43 -1.57 3.70 -7.65
N ILE A 44 -1.02 4.40 -8.64
CA ILE A 44 -0.26 5.65 -8.42
C ILE A 44 -0.75 6.74 -9.37
N ARG A 45 -0.92 7.96 -8.84
CA ARG A 45 -1.03 9.20 -9.62
C ARG A 45 0.28 10.00 -9.52
N VAL A 46 0.78 10.48 -10.66
CA VAL A 46 2.05 11.19 -10.79
C VAL A 46 1.82 12.59 -11.34
N GLU A 47 2.29 13.60 -10.62
CA GLU A 47 2.25 15.00 -11.04
C GLU A 47 3.67 15.56 -11.02
N ASP A 48 4.10 16.20 -12.12
CA ASP A 48 5.45 16.79 -12.27
C ASP A 48 6.61 15.85 -11.89
N GLY A 49 6.46 14.56 -12.22
CA GLY A 49 7.45 13.52 -11.92
C GLY A 49 7.49 13.08 -10.45
N LYS A 50 6.48 13.40 -9.64
CA LYS A 50 6.35 12.98 -8.23
C LYS A 50 5.05 12.22 -8.01
N VAL A 51 5.08 11.26 -7.08
CA VAL A 51 3.86 10.59 -6.61
C VAL A 51 2.98 11.60 -5.87
N ALA A 52 1.83 11.91 -6.45
CA ALA A 52 0.82 12.79 -5.87
C ALA A 52 -0.15 12.01 -4.98
N GLU A 53 -0.55 10.80 -5.41
CA GLU A 53 -1.45 9.93 -4.67
C GLU A 53 -1.11 8.45 -4.92
N LEU A 54 -1.35 7.62 -3.90
CA LEU A 54 -1.14 6.18 -3.93
C LEU A 54 -2.30 5.49 -3.20
N ARG A 55 -2.78 4.39 -3.77
CA ARG A 55 -3.65 3.41 -3.11
C ARG A 55 -3.06 2.02 -3.26
#